data_AF-A0A8W8I4T5-F1
#
_entry.id   AF-A0A8W8I4T5-F1
#
_cell.length_a   1.000
_cell.length_b   1.000
_cell.length_c   1.000
_cell.angle_alpha   90.00
_cell.angle_beta   90.00
_cell.angle_gamma   90.00
#
_symmetry.space_group_name_H-M   'P 1'
#
loop_
_entity.id
_entity.type
_entity.pdbx_description
1 polymer ?
#
loop_
_entity_poly.entity_id
_entity_poly.type
_entity_poly.pdbx_seq_one_letter_code
_entity_poly.pdbx_strand_id
1 'polypeptide(L)'
;FIDTTIRVRQIGRYFTFAIKMPQEIVEQSLGDDTQQLCVQGCPEQEQINYKKYLAEKRKIMDLNQGDIAMTSERASELCRQSQVVDFYFDSCVFDLMTTGDENFTIAAHQLLEDLTELSPDIVKTQENRTYLNYEEIHPSSGCRLKSNFIPWTCALAVLLCFLFDQRNS
;
A
#
# COMPACT_ATOMS: atom_id res chain seq x y z
N PHE A 1 24.84 27.43 -7.42
CA PHE A 1 24.89 26.03 -6.92
C PHE A 1 23.52 25.74 -6.38
N ILE A 2 22.92 24.62 -6.76
CA ILE A 2 21.59 24.19 -6.32
C ILE A 2 21.86 23.21 -5.19
N ASP A 3 21.41 23.50 -3.96
CA ASP A 3 21.68 22.69 -2.76
C ASP A 3 20.84 21.40 -2.77
N THR A 4 20.92 20.65 -3.87
CA THR A 4 20.21 19.39 -4.09
C THR A 4 21.17 18.22 -3.93
N THR A 5 20.77 17.25 -3.10
CA THR A 5 21.49 15.99 -2.92
C THR A 5 20.61 14.86 -3.41
N ILE A 6 21.15 14.01 -4.30
CA ILE A 6 20.51 12.78 -4.77
C ILE A 6 21.40 11.60 -4.41
N ARG A 7 20.84 10.61 -3.73
CA ARG A 7 21.48 9.33 -3.44
C ARG A 7 20.80 8.25 -4.25
N VAL A 8 21.59 7.37 -4.87
CA VAL A 8 21.10 6.23 -5.64
C VAL A 8 21.87 5.00 -5.20
N ARG A 9 21.16 3.91 -4.90
CA ARG A 9 21.76 2.60 -4.59
C ARG A 9 21.13 1.52 -5.45
N GLN A 10 21.95 0.53 -5.83
CA GLN A 10 21.47 -0.69 -6.45
C GLN A 10 21.42 -1.79 -5.39
N ILE A 11 20.27 -2.45 -5.27
CA ILE A 11 20.03 -3.50 -4.27
C ILE A 11 19.37 -4.66 -4.99
N GLY A 12 20.14 -5.74 -5.16
CA GLY A 12 19.76 -6.84 -6.03
C GLY A 12 19.50 -6.34 -7.46
N ARG A 13 18.23 -6.42 -7.88
CA ARG A 13 17.76 -6.01 -9.22
C ARG A 13 17.04 -4.66 -9.24
N TYR A 14 16.96 -3.98 -8.10
CA TYR A 14 16.19 -2.74 -7.94
C TYR A 14 17.13 -1.56 -7.68
N PHE A 15 16.68 -0.37 -8.02
CA PHE A 15 17.32 0.89 -7.63
C PHE A 15 16.47 1.58 -6.58
N THR A 16 17.12 2.09 -5.54
CA THR A 16 16.51 2.99 -4.56
C THR A 16 17.13 4.37 -4.70
N PHE A 17 16.35 5.41 -4.41
CA PHE A 17 16.84 6.77 -4.43
C PHE A 17 16.24 7.62 -3.32
N ALA A 18 17.02 8.59 -2.84
CA ALA A 18 16.59 9.60 -1.88
C ALA A 18 17.04 10.99 -2.36
N ILE A 19 16.16 11.98 -2.24
CA ILE A 19 16.39 13.34 -2.75
C ILE A 19 16.13 14.34 -1.63
N LYS A 20 17.10 15.23 -1.41
CA LYS A 20 16.92 16.46 -0.63
C LYS A 20 17.05 17.63 -1.56
N MET A 21 16.02 18.49 -1.60
CA MET A 21 15.98 19.67 -2.45
C MET A 21 15.40 20.85 -1.67
N PRO A 22 15.94 22.08 -1.84
CA PRO A 22 15.36 23.28 -1.22
C PRO A 22 13.97 23.56 -1.78
N GLN A 23 13.09 24.04 -0.91
CA GLN A 23 11.69 24.29 -1.24
C GLN A 23 11.55 25.29 -2.40
N GLU A 24 12.39 26.32 -2.45
CA GLU A 24 12.33 27.36 -3.49
C GLU A 24 12.57 26.81 -4.90
N ILE A 25 13.34 25.72 -5.01
CA ILE A 25 13.63 25.06 -6.28
C ILE A 25 12.46 24.14 -6.67
N VAL A 26 11.86 23.45 -5.70
CA VAL A 26 10.66 22.63 -5.93
C VAL A 26 9.48 23.49 -6.36
N GLU A 27 9.31 24.68 -5.77
CA GLU A 27 8.20 25.58 -6.11
C GLU A 27 8.32 26.17 -7.51
N GLN A 28 9.53 26.39 -8.01
CA GLN A 28 9.77 26.86 -9.38
C GLN A 28 9.32 25.84 -10.44
N SER A 29 9.26 24.55 -10.10
CA SER A 29 8.81 23.50 -11.04
C SER A 29 7.30 23.26 -11.02
N LEU A 30 6.55 23.91 -10.13
CA LEU A 30 5.09 23.74 -9.99
C LEU A 30 4.25 24.33 -11.13
N GLY A 31 4.88 25.08 -12.05
CA GLY A 31 4.20 25.70 -13.20
C GLY A 31 4.29 24.92 -14.52
N ASP A 32 4.91 23.74 -14.51
CA ASP A 32 5.03 22.88 -15.69
C ASP A 32 3.87 21.88 -15.74
N ASP A 33 3.31 21.62 -16.92
CA ASP A 33 2.19 20.67 -17.13
C ASP A 33 2.64 19.19 -16.99
N THR A 34 3.83 18.95 -16.44
CA THR A 34 4.43 17.62 -16.29
C THR A 34 4.09 17.00 -14.93
N GLN A 35 3.71 15.71 -14.95
CA GLN A 35 3.44 14.94 -13.74
C GLN A 35 4.73 14.76 -12.92
N GLN A 36 4.77 15.29 -11.70
CA GLN A 36 5.92 15.20 -10.80
C GLN A 36 5.60 14.37 -9.55
N LEU A 37 5.98 13.08 -9.54
CA LEU A 37 5.62 12.14 -8.46
C LEU A 37 6.15 12.54 -7.08
N CYS A 38 7.34 13.16 -6.99
CA CYS A 38 7.92 13.57 -5.72
C CYS A 38 7.19 14.76 -5.07
N VAL A 39 6.41 15.50 -5.86
CA VAL A 39 5.73 16.72 -5.40
C VAL A 39 4.23 16.48 -5.27
N GLN A 40 3.64 15.81 -6.25
CA GLN A 40 2.19 15.58 -6.36
C GLN A 40 1.77 14.20 -5.84
N GLY A 41 2.72 13.29 -5.62
CA GLY A 41 2.46 11.89 -5.34
C GLY A 41 2.06 11.10 -6.59
N CYS A 42 1.65 9.85 -6.35
CA CYS A 42 1.15 8.97 -7.41
C CYS A 42 -0.32 9.30 -7.73
N PRO A 43 -0.75 9.20 -9.01
CA PRO A 43 -2.16 9.27 -9.38
C PRO A 43 -3.01 8.28 -8.57
N GLU A 44 -4.26 8.64 -8.25
CA GLU A 44 -5.15 7.84 -7.38
C GLU A 44 -5.32 6.40 -7.86
N GLN A 45 -5.37 6.18 -9.18
CA GLN A 45 -5.52 4.86 -9.80
C GLN A 45 -4.30 3.95 -9.61
N GLU A 46 -3.13 4.52 -9.32
CA GLU A 46 -1.87 3.83 -9.07
C GLU A 46 -1.57 3.68 -7.57
N GLN A 47 -2.42 4.23 -6.70
CA GLN A 47 -2.24 4.14 -5.26
C GLN A 47 -2.71 2.79 -4.72
N ILE A 48 -1.82 2.12 -4.00
CA ILE A 48 -2.12 0.85 -3.35
C ILE A 48 -2.41 1.10 -1.87
N ASN A 49 -3.63 0.80 -1.42
CA ASN A 49 -3.91 0.72 0.02
C ASN A 49 -3.31 -0.57 0.58
N TYR A 50 -2.04 -0.49 0.99
CA TYR A 50 -1.31 -1.64 1.52
C TYR A 50 -1.96 -2.22 2.77
N LYS A 51 -2.55 -1.40 3.65
CA LYS A 51 -3.21 -1.88 4.87
C LYS A 51 -4.39 -2.80 4.56
N LYS A 52 -5.23 -2.40 3.60
CA LYS A 52 -6.34 -3.21 3.09
C LYS A 52 -5.82 -4.45 2.38
N TYR A 53 -4.81 -4.31 1.51
CA TYR A 53 -4.19 -5.44 0.81
C TYR A 53 -3.67 -6.49 1.78
N LEU A 54 -2.90 -6.07 2.79
CA LEU A 54 -2.36 -6.95 3.83
C LEU A 54 -3.46 -7.61 4.67
N ALA A 55 -4.55 -6.90 4.97
CA ALA A 55 -5.68 -7.44 5.72
C ALA A 55 -6.51 -8.46 4.91
N GLU A 56 -6.68 -8.25 3.60
CA GLU A 56 -7.35 -9.18 2.69
C GLU A 56 -6.53 -10.46 2.51
N LYS A 57 -5.22 -10.32 2.25
CA LYS A 57 -4.31 -11.45 2.07
C LYS A 57 -4.14 -12.30 3.33
N ARG A 58 -4.23 -11.70 4.52
CA ARG A 58 -4.31 -12.47 5.78
C ARG A 58 -5.47 -13.48 5.80
N LYS A 59 -6.65 -13.11 5.25
CA LYS A 59 -7.81 -14.01 5.20
C LYS A 59 -7.66 -15.14 4.16
N ILE A 60 -6.84 -14.92 3.13
CA ILE A 60 -6.65 -15.86 2.01
C ILE A 60 -5.64 -16.96 2.34
N MET A 61 -4.83 -16.82 3.41
CA MET A 61 -3.87 -17.88 3.82
C MET A 61 -4.53 -19.23 4.19
N ASP A 62 -5.87 -19.30 4.29
CA ASP A 62 -6.63 -20.55 4.49
C ASP A 62 -7.00 -21.26 3.17
N LEU A 63 -6.75 -20.64 2.01
CA LEU A 63 -7.06 -21.16 0.68
C LEU A 63 -5.80 -21.04 -0.17
N ASN A 64 -5.08 -22.14 -0.36
CA ASN A 64 -3.84 -22.26 -1.13
C ASN A 64 -3.88 -21.59 -2.53
N GLN A 65 -3.73 -20.27 -2.60
CA GLN A 65 -3.77 -19.48 -3.83
C GLN A 65 -2.51 -18.60 -3.89
N GLY A 66 -1.68 -18.86 -4.91
CA GLY A 66 -0.28 -18.42 -5.06
C GLY A 66 -0.01 -16.93 -5.31
N ASP A 67 -0.64 -16.03 -4.56
CA ASP A 67 -0.44 -14.58 -4.67
C ASP A 67 0.40 -13.97 -3.53
N ILE A 68 0.74 -14.76 -2.51
CA ILE A 68 1.53 -14.29 -1.36
C ILE A 68 2.88 -15.01 -1.41
N ALA A 69 3.94 -14.25 -1.68
CA ALA A 69 5.29 -14.78 -1.79
C ALA A 69 5.93 -15.05 -0.41
N MET A 70 5.53 -14.30 0.61
CA MET A 70 5.98 -14.47 2.00
C MET A 70 4.85 -14.18 2.99
N THR A 71 4.77 -14.93 4.09
CA THR A 71 3.76 -14.69 5.13
C THR A 71 4.00 -13.35 5.84
N SER A 72 2.92 -12.70 6.28
CA SER A 72 3.02 -11.43 7.01
C SER A 72 3.83 -11.52 8.30
N GLU A 73 3.78 -12.66 8.98
CA GLU A 73 4.55 -12.91 10.20
C GLU A 73 6.05 -12.95 9.90
N ARG A 74 6.46 -13.73 8.90
CA ARG A 74 7.87 -13.85 8.49
C ARG A 74 8.40 -12.53 7.95
N ALA A 75 7.63 -11.84 7.12
CA ALA A 75 8.01 -10.53 6.60
C ALA A 75 8.20 -9.51 7.73
N SER A 76 7.27 -9.46 8.70
CA SER A 76 7.37 -8.59 9.86
C SER A 76 8.59 -8.89 10.73
N GLU A 77 8.95 -10.15 10.89
CA GLU A 77 10.15 -10.56 11.63
C GLU A 77 11.43 -10.07 10.94
N LEU A 78 11.56 -10.32 9.63
CA LEU A 78 12.72 -9.88 8.85
C LEU A 78 12.89 -8.36 8.85
N CYS A 79 11.79 -7.62 8.70
CA CYS A 79 11.83 -6.15 8.76
C CYS A 79 12.21 -5.64 10.15
N ARG A 80 11.76 -6.29 11.24
CA ARG A 80 12.20 -5.97 12.61
C ARG A 80 13.69 -6.20 12.80
N GLN A 81 14.21 -7.34 12.32
CA GLN A 81 15.64 -7.68 12.40
C GLN A 81 16.51 -6.66 11.65
N SER A 82 15.96 -6.06 10.59
CA SER A 82 16.62 -5.04 9.78
C SER A 82 16.47 -3.62 10.35
N GLN A 83 15.92 -3.49 11.56
CA GLN A 83 15.84 -2.25 12.33
C GLN A 83 15.11 -1.10 11.62
N VAL A 84 14.20 -1.43 10.69
CA VAL A 84 13.33 -0.42 10.05
C VAL A 84 12.09 -0.17 10.89
N VAL A 85 11.64 1.08 10.89
CA VAL A 85 10.51 1.55 11.69
C VAL A 85 9.50 2.32 10.86
N ASP A 86 8.30 2.47 11.41
CA ASP A 86 7.21 3.30 10.91
C ASP A 86 6.84 3.01 9.44
N PHE A 87 6.80 4.04 8.60
CA PHE A 87 6.53 3.92 7.17
C PHE A 87 7.46 2.91 6.47
N TYR A 88 8.75 2.90 6.82
CA TYR A 88 9.73 1.99 6.21
C TYR A 88 9.52 0.55 6.69
N PHE A 89 9.02 0.36 7.91
CA PHE A 89 8.59 -0.96 8.38
C PHE A 89 7.41 -1.48 7.55
N ASP A 90 6.38 -0.66 7.34
CA ASP A 90 5.20 -1.06 6.57
C ASP A 90 5.53 -1.35 5.10
N SER A 91 6.35 -0.50 4.46
CA SER A 91 6.83 -0.70 3.09
C SER A 91 7.64 -2.00 2.97
N CYS A 92 8.59 -2.23 3.90
CA CYS A 92 9.39 -3.46 3.92
C CYS A 92 8.50 -4.71 3.96
N VAL A 93 7.50 -4.72 4.85
CA VAL A 93 6.62 -5.88 4.97
C VAL A 93 5.78 -6.08 3.71
N PHE A 94 5.24 -5.01 3.13
CA PHE A 94 4.49 -5.06 1.88
C PHE A 94 5.34 -5.63 0.72
N ASP A 95 6.57 -5.15 0.56
CA ASP A 95 7.47 -5.57 -0.52
C ASP A 95 7.85 -7.05 -0.36
N LEU A 96 8.17 -7.50 0.85
CA LEU A 96 8.47 -8.91 1.12
C LEU A 96 7.27 -9.82 0.86
N MET A 97 6.07 -9.42 1.28
CA MET A 97 4.87 -10.23 1.07
C MET A 97 4.50 -10.36 -0.40
N THR A 98 4.74 -9.32 -1.18
CA THR A 98 4.38 -9.26 -2.61
C THR A 98 5.43 -9.91 -3.50
N THR A 99 6.72 -9.78 -3.15
CA THR A 99 7.83 -10.23 -4.00
C THR A 99 8.54 -11.47 -3.50
N GLY A 100 8.56 -11.70 -2.18
CA GLY A 100 9.36 -12.73 -1.53
C GLY A 100 10.86 -12.44 -1.51
N ASP A 101 11.31 -11.28 -1.99
CA ASP A 101 12.74 -10.94 -2.13
C ASP A 101 13.26 -10.23 -0.87
N GLU A 102 14.05 -10.95 -0.06
CA GLU A 102 14.61 -10.43 1.18
C GLU A 102 15.53 -9.20 0.99
N ASN A 103 15.98 -8.90 -0.24
CA ASN A 103 16.75 -7.68 -0.52
C ASN A 103 15.98 -6.39 -0.17
N PHE A 104 14.65 -6.44 -0.12
CA PHE A 104 13.84 -5.29 0.31
C PHE A 104 14.06 -4.92 1.78
N THR A 105 14.57 -5.83 2.61
CA THR A 105 14.98 -5.48 3.98
C THR A 105 16.17 -4.52 3.99
N ILE A 106 17.17 -4.77 3.14
CA ILE A 106 18.35 -3.91 2.94
C ILE A 106 17.91 -2.58 2.32
N ALA A 107 17.00 -2.63 1.34
CA ALA A 107 16.45 -1.44 0.70
C ALA A 107 15.76 -0.50 1.69
N ALA A 108 14.87 -1.04 2.52
CA ALA A 108 14.18 -0.26 3.53
C ALA A 108 15.14 0.31 4.57
N HIS A 109 16.15 -0.47 5.01
CA HIS A 109 17.15 -0.01 5.97
C HIS A 109 17.96 1.17 5.43
N GLN A 110 18.50 1.05 4.22
CA GLN A 110 19.31 2.11 3.61
C GLN A 110 18.51 3.37 3.30
N LEU A 111 17.22 3.25 2.97
CA LEU A 111 16.34 4.40 2.79
C LEU A 111 16.06 5.14 4.10
N LEU A 112 15.94 4.41 5.22
CA LEU A 112 15.80 5.01 6.54
C LEU A 112 17.10 5.73 6.97
N GLU A 113 18.27 5.14 6.69
CA GLU A 113 19.57 5.80 6.90
C GLU A 113 19.68 7.08 6.06
N ASP A 114 19.30 7.04 4.79
CA ASP A 114 19.29 8.21 3.92
C ASP A 114 18.38 9.32 4.44
N LEU A 115 17.16 8.97 4.88
CA LEU A 115 16.26 9.96 5.46
C LEU A 115 16.89 10.60 6.71
N THR A 116 17.54 9.80 7.54
CA THR A 116 18.20 10.26 8.77
C THR A 116 19.33 11.23 8.47
N GLU A 117 20.14 10.96 7.44
CA GLU A 117 21.25 11.81 7.06
C GLU A 117 20.81 13.07 6.31
N LEU A 118 19.81 12.94 5.43
CA LEU A 118 19.36 14.06 4.60
C LEU A 118 18.41 15.00 5.37
N SER A 119 17.52 14.45 6.19
CA SER A 119 16.39 15.18 6.80
C SER A 119 16.19 14.78 8.27
N PRO A 120 17.15 15.10 9.17
CA PRO A 120 17.09 14.69 10.57
C PRO A 120 15.87 15.21 11.33
N ASP A 121 15.27 16.32 10.89
CA ASP A 121 14.06 16.86 11.51
C ASP A 121 12.82 16.00 11.23
N ILE A 122 12.75 15.33 10.08
CA ILE A 122 11.66 14.39 9.75
C ILE A 122 11.77 13.13 10.61
N VAL A 123 12.99 12.66 10.87
CA VAL A 123 13.21 11.47 11.70
C VAL A 123 12.73 11.70 13.14
N LYS A 124 12.81 12.93 13.66
CA LYS A 124 12.28 13.26 14.99
C LYS A 124 10.76 13.06 15.12
N THR A 125 10.03 13.09 14.00
CA THR A 125 8.58 12.89 14.00
C THR A 125 8.16 11.44 13.79
N GLN A 126 9.11 10.54 13.49
CA GLN A 126 8.80 9.12 13.32
C GLN A 126 8.47 8.47 14.66
N GLU A 127 7.45 7.62 14.66
CA GLU A 127 7.19 6.72 15.76
C GLU A 127 8.06 5.47 15.56
N ASN A 128 8.78 5.00 16.59
CA ASN A 128 9.62 3.78 16.50
C ASN A 128 8.78 2.48 16.42
N ARG A 129 7.76 2.46 15.56
CA ARG A 129 6.77 1.42 15.38
C ARG A 129 7.33 0.29 14.52
N THR A 130 7.11 -0.95 14.97
CA THR A 130 7.59 -2.18 14.32
C THR A 130 6.51 -3.26 14.23
N TYR A 131 5.25 -2.80 14.18
CA TYR A 131 4.07 -3.63 14.02
C TYR A 131 3.18 -3.05 12.93
N LEU A 132 2.50 -3.94 12.19
CA LEU A 132 1.58 -3.57 11.14
C LEU A 132 0.31 -2.97 11.75
N ASN A 133 -0.07 -1.79 11.29
CA ASN A 133 -1.38 -1.22 11.57
C ASN A 133 -2.32 -1.54 10.40
N TYR A 134 -3.19 -2.54 10.58
CA TYR A 134 -4.21 -2.88 9.58
C TYR A 134 -5.36 -1.90 9.68
N GLU A 135 -5.92 -1.50 8.54
CA GLU A 135 -7.29 -0.98 8.56
C GLU A 135 -8.19 -2.13 9.01
N GLU A 136 -9.04 -1.87 10.01
CA GLU A 136 -10.12 -2.79 10.32
C GLU A 136 -10.97 -2.94 9.06
N ILE A 137 -10.88 -4.10 8.40
CA ILE A 137 -11.87 -4.47 7.40
C ILE A 137 -13.15 -4.72 8.19
N HIS A 138 -13.92 -3.65 8.44
CA HIS A 138 -15.32 -3.81 8.76
C HIS A 138 -15.88 -4.66 7.61
N PRO A 139 -16.44 -5.85 7.88
CA PRO A 139 -17.21 -6.52 6.87
C PRO A 139 -18.28 -5.50 6.49
N SER A 140 -18.17 -4.93 5.28
CA SER A 140 -19.28 -4.23 4.66
C SER A 140 -20.45 -5.16 4.89
N SER A 141 -21.40 -4.73 5.70
CA SER A 141 -22.57 -5.52 6.08
C SER A 141 -23.12 -6.09 4.78
N GLY A 142 -22.76 -7.35 4.49
CA GLY A 142 -23.38 -8.10 3.43
C GLY A 142 -24.85 -7.94 3.74
N CYS A 143 -25.60 -7.42 2.78
CA CYS A 143 -27.01 -7.17 2.94
C CYS A 143 -27.60 -8.45 3.53
N ARG A 144 -27.86 -8.47 4.85
CA ARG A 144 -28.56 -9.59 5.46
C ARG A 144 -29.94 -9.45 4.88
N LEU A 145 -30.25 -10.24 3.84
CA LEU A 145 -31.62 -10.61 3.63
C LEU A 145 -32.06 -11.23 4.96
N LYS A 146 -32.77 -10.43 5.75
CA LYS A 146 -33.59 -10.92 6.84
C LYS A 146 -34.58 -11.88 6.17
N SER A 147 -34.24 -13.15 6.18
CA SER A 147 -35.23 -14.21 6.15
C SER A 147 -36.27 -13.86 7.22
N ASN A 148 -37.53 -14.03 6.84
CA ASN A 148 -38.74 -13.76 7.62
C ASN A 148 -39.34 -12.36 7.44
N PHE A 149 -39.55 -11.96 6.19
CA PHE A 149 -40.87 -11.51 5.73
C PHE A 149 -40.83 -11.46 4.19
N ILE A 150 -41.61 -12.31 3.52
CA ILE A 150 -41.84 -12.20 2.08
C ILE A 150 -43.15 -11.41 1.92
N PRO A 151 -43.11 -10.07 1.76
CA PRO A 151 -44.28 -9.38 1.23
C PRO A 151 -44.38 -9.76 -0.25
N TRP A 152 -45.60 -10.07 -0.71
CA TRP A 152 -45.95 -10.42 -2.09
C TRP A 152 -45.43 -9.43 -3.17
N THR A 153 -44.87 -8.29 -2.77
CA THR A 153 -44.23 -7.30 -3.65
C THR A 153 -42.92 -7.81 -4.28
N CYS A 154 -42.17 -8.72 -3.65
CA CYS A 154 -40.95 -9.28 -4.25
C CYS A 154 -41.25 -10.31 -5.36
N ALA A 155 -42.38 -11.01 -5.29
CA ALA A 155 -42.77 -11.98 -6.33
C ALA A 155 -43.08 -11.29 -7.67
N LEU A 156 -43.64 -10.07 -7.64
CA LEU A 156 -43.90 -9.27 -8.84
C LEU A 156 -42.60 -8.74 -9.48
N ALA A 157 -41.60 -8.37 -8.69
CA ALA A 157 -40.32 -7.89 -9.22
C ALA A 157 -39.55 -9.00 -9.96
N VAL A 158 -39.56 -10.23 -9.42
CA VAL A 158 -38.91 -11.38 -10.07
C VAL A 158 -39.63 -11.75 -11.38
N LEU A 159 -40.97 -11.72 -11.42
CA LEU A 159 -41.73 -11.97 -12.64
C LEU A 159 -41.48 -10.92 -13.74
N LEU A 160 -41.31 -9.64 -13.38
CA LEU A 160 -40.97 -8.59 -14.35
C LEU A 160 -39.55 -8.75 -14.92
N CYS A 161 -38.58 -9.19 -14.12
CA CYS A 161 -37.23 -9.48 -14.61
C CYS A 161 -37.22 -10.63 -15.62
N PHE A 162 -37.96 -11.72 -15.37
CA PHE A 162 -38.06 -12.83 -16.32
C PHE A 162 -38.80 -12.47 -17.63
N LEU A 163 -39.78 -11.56 -17.56
CA LEU A 163 -40.50 -11.10 -18.76
C LEU A 163 -39.68 -10.10 -19.59
N PHE A 164 -38.76 -9.36 -18.98
CA PHE A 164 -37.89 -8.42 -19.71
C PHE A 164 -36.75 -9.15 -20.45
N ASP A 165 -36.23 -10.24 -19.88
CA ASP A 165 -35.18 -11.07 -20.49
C ASP A 165 -35.66 -11.80 -21.76
N GLN A 166 -36.91 -12.27 -21.78
CA GLN A 166 -37.50 -12.93 -22.95
C GLN A 166 -37.85 -11.99 -24.12
N ARG A 167 -37.80 -10.67 -23.94
CA ARG A 167 -38.15 -9.70 -24.99
C ARG A 167 -36.93 -9.17 -25.76
N ASN A 168 -35.71 -9.52 -25.36
CA ASN A 168 -34.47 -9.01 -25.97
C ASN A 168 -33.51 -10.11 -26.46
N SER A 169 -34.05 -11.25 -26.88
CA SER A 169 -33.33 -12.28 -27.65
C SER A 169 -34.15 -12.66 -28.88
#